data_AF-A0A4Y2VN39-F1
#
_entry.id   AF-A0A4Y2VN39-F1
#
_cell.length_a   1.000
_cell.length_b   1.000
_cell.length_c   1.000
_cell.angle_alpha   90.00
_cell.angle_beta   90.00
_cell.angle_gamma   90.00
#
_symmetry.space_group_name_H-M   'P 1'
#
loop_
_entity.id
_entity.type
_entity.pdbx_description
1 polymer ?
#
loop_
_entity_poly.entity_id
_entity_poly.type
_entity_poly.pdbx_seq_one_letter_code
_entity_poly.pdbx_strand_id
1 'polypeptide(L)'
;MKTVFCFSAFFLLIFTDICSAAATKTGAPNLQVAKKGDCSKCPKHERPMDCAELMENGVTESGVYTVYPRSRLASCKSVDVYCDMETEGGGWT
;
A
#
# COMPACT_ATOMS: atom_id res chain seq x y z
N MET A 1 -16.39 -39.35 28.37
CA MET A 1 -15.34 -38.82 27.48
C MET A 1 -15.85 -38.85 26.05
N LYS A 2 -16.41 -37.70 25.63
CA LYS A 2 -16.60 -37.13 24.27
C LYS A 2 -16.54 -38.11 23.08
N THR A 3 -17.66 -38.53 22.47
CA THR A 3 -18.46 -37.85 21.41
C THR A 3 -17.67 -37.46 20.14
N VAL A 4 -17.59 -38.34 19.13
CA VAL A 4 -17.00 -37.97 17.80
C VAL A 4 -17.71 -38.63 16.59
N PHE A 5 -18.96 -39.07 16.68
CA PHE A 5 -19.65 -39.60 15.49
C PHE A 5 -21.14 -39.26 15.49
N CYS A 6 -21.44 -37.97 15.39
CA CYS A 6 -22.76 -37.54 14.93
C CYS A 6 -22.61 -36.19 14.23
N PHE A 7 -23.32 -36.04 13.12
CA PHE A 7 -23.39 -34.84 12.27
C PHE A 7 -22.16 -34.66 11.35
N SER A 8 -21.98 -35.50 10.32
CA SER A 8 -22.93 -35.72 9.22
C SER A 8 -23.53 -34.39 8.72
N ALA A 9 -23.09 -33.96 7.54
CA ALA A 9 -23.65 -32.88 6.72
C ALA A 9 -23.58 -31.41 7.22
N PHE A 10 -23.15 -31.10 8.44
CA PHE A 10 -23.08 -29.69 8.90
C PHE A 10 -21.71 -29.01 8.67
N PHE A 11 -20.65 -29.79 8.44
CA PHE A 11 -19.28 -29.25 8.32
C PHE A 11 -18.89 -28.80 6.90
N LEU A 12 -19.72 -29.09 5.88
CA LEU A 12 -19.46 -28.68 4.48
C LEU A 12 -20.31 -27.49 4.01
N LEU A 13 -21.29 -27.02 4.80
CA LEU A 13 -22.10 -25.84 4.47
C LEU A 13 -21.64 -24.55 5.19
N ILE A 14 -20.58 -24.65 6.01
CA ILE A 14 -19.93 -23.51 6.67
C ILE A 14 -18.65 -23.04 5.94
N PHE A 15 -18.21 -23.73 4.89
CA PHE A 15 -17.05 -23.32 4.08
C PHE A 15 -17.40 -22.71 2.71
N THR A 16 -18.67 -22.71 2.31
CA THR A 16 -19.09 -22.25 0.97
C THR A 16 -20.07 -21.07 0.96
N ASP A 17 -20.39 -20.47 2.11
CA ASP A 17 -21.37 -19.36 2.19
C ASP A 17 -20.98 -18.25 3.20
N ILE A 18 -19.73 -17.76 3.11
CA ILE A 18 -19.51 -16.33 3.35
C ILE A 18 -19.44 -15.70 1.96
N CYS A 19 -20.62 -15.31 1.51
CA CYS A 19 -20.93 -14.76 0.20
C CYS A 19 -19.98 -13.62 -0.19
N SER A 20 -19.73 -13.56 -1.50
CA SER A 20 -19.40 -12.37 -2.26
C SER A 20 -20.00 -11.09 -1.65
N ALA A 21 -19.15 -10.27 -1.05
CA ALA A 21 -19.31 -8.83 -1.19
C ALA A 21 -18.85 -8.48 -2.61
N ALA A 22 -19.77 -7.89 -3.36
CA ALA A 22 -19.51 -7.32 -4.67
C ALA A 22 -18.29 -6.39 -4.63
N ALA A 23 -17.58 -6.37 -5.74
CA ALA A 23 -16.45 -5.49 -6.00
C ALA A 23 -16.73 -4.04 -5.58
N THR A 24 -15.92 -3.53 -4.68
CA THR A 24 -15.18 -2.31 -5.00
C THR A 24 -13.74 -2.72 -5.18
N LYS A 25 -13.33 -2.81 -6.46
CA LYS A 25 -11.99 -2.38 -6.82
C LYS A 25 -11.88 -0.94 -6.34
N THR A 26 -11.54 -0.71 -5.08
CA THR A 26 -10.95 0.55 -4.70
C THR A 26 -9.63 0.52 -5.43
N GLY A 27 -9.61 1.10 -6.62
CA GLY A 27 -8.37 1.39 -7.30
C GLY A 27 -7.51 2.11 -6.28
N ALA A 28 -6.46 1.44 -5.80
CA ALA A 28 -5.22 2.16 -5.56
C ALA A 28 -5.02 3.05 -6.80
N PRO A 29 -4.65 4.34 -6.63
CA PRO A 29 -4.36 5.18 -7.78
C PRO A 29 -3.35 4.41 -8.61
N ASN A 30 -3.85 3.98 -9.77
CA ASN A 30 -3.24 3.11 -10.74
C ASN A 30 -1.75 2.80 -10.47
N LEU A 31 -1.45 1.82 -9.60
CA LEU A 31 -0.14 1.17 -9.64
C LEU A 31 -0.21 0.27 -10.87
N GLN A 32 -0.04 0.90 -12.03
CA GLN A 32 0.11 0.20 -13.29
C GLN A 32 1.17 -0.86 -13.01
N VAL A 33 0.77 -2.13 -13.10
CA VAL A 33 1.70 -3.23 -13.34
C VAL A 33 2.45 -2.81 -14.60
N ALA A 34 3.59 -2.15 -14.40
CA ALA A 34 4.41 -1.65 -15.48
C ALA A 34 4.94 -2.89 -16.18
N LYS A 35 4.40 -3.16 -17.36
CA LYS A 35 5.02 -4.08 -18.30
C LYS A 35 6.48 -3.67 -18.40
N LYS A 36 7.38 -4.65 -18.24
CA LYS A 36 8.81 -4.46 -18.46
C LYS A 36 9.01 -4.08 -19.92
N GLY A 37 8.99 -2.78 -20.16
CA GLY A 37 9.21 -2.07 -21.40
C GLY A 37 9.74 -0.71 -20.99
N ASP A 38 10.79 -0.25 -21.67
CA ASP A 38 11.71 0.78 -21.20
C ASP A 38 10.99 2.03 -20.69
N CYS A 39 10.91 2.12 -19.36
CA CYS A 39 10.25 3.18 -18.63
C CYS A 39 11.34 4.12 -18.14
N SER A 40 11.64 5.16 -18.93
CA SER A 40 12.59 6.21 -18.56
C SER A 40 12.15 7.04 -17.33
N LYS A 41 11.00 6.71 -16.73
CA LYS A 41 10.35 7.46 -15.67
C LYS A 41 9.57 6.57 -14.69
N CYS A 42 10.17 5.45 -14.32
CA CYS A 42 9.58 4.60 -13.29
C CYS A 42 9.96 5.12 -11.90
N PRO A 43 9.04 5.07 -10.92
CA PRO A 43 9.36 5.46 -9.55
C PRO A 43 10.48 4.52 -9.03
N LYS A 44 11.52 5.12 -8.46
CA LYS A 44 12.63 4.40 -7.83
C LYS A 44 12.20 3.75 -6.52
N HIS A 45 11.26 4.37 -5.81
CA HIS A 45 10.74 3.95 -4.52
C HIS A 45 9.22 3.78 -4.58
N GLU A 46 8.73 2.55 -4.52
CA GLU A 46 7.29 2.26 -4.49
C GLU A 46 6.63 2.73 -3.18
N ARG A 47 7.40 2.75 -2.09
CA ARG A 47 6.97 3.17 -0.76
C ARG A 47 8.01 4.12 -0.14
N PRO A 48 8.04 5.38 -0.58
CA PRO A 48 9.03 6.33 -0.12
C PRO A 48 8.90 6.54 1.39
N MET A 49 10.02 6.47 2.11
CA MET A 49 10.08 6.63 3.56
C MET A 49 10.03 8.07 4.02
N ASP A 50 10.48 8.98 3.15
CA ASP A 50 10.61 10.41 3.40
C ASP A 50 10.45 11.22 2.09
N CYS A 51 10.53 12.54 2.22
CA CYS A 51 10.42 13.46 1.10
C CYS A 51 11.62 13.39 0.14
N ALA A 52 12.78 12.93 0.59
CA ALA A 52 13.93 12.75 -0.30
C ALA A 52 13.70 11.59 -1.29
N GLU A 53 13.14 10.46 -0.83
CA GLU A 53 12.75 9.36 -1.70
C GLU A 53 11.60 9.72 -2.67
N LEU A 54 10.68 10.60 -2.25
CA LEU A 54 9.68 11.18 -3.16
C LEU A 54 10.35 12.04 -4.25
N MET A 55 11.33 12.86 -3.88
CA MET A 55 12.08 13.67 -4.84
C MET A 55 12.86 12.81 -5.84
N GLU A 56 13.42 11.68 -5.40
CA GLU A 56 14.07 10.70 -6.27
C GLU A 56 13.11 10.04 -7.27
N ASN A 57 11.82 9.96 -6.94
CA ASN A 57 10.74 9.55 -7.85
C ASN A 57 10.34 10.65 -8.85
N GLY A 58 10.94 11.84 -8.75
CA GLY A 58 10.67 12.98 -9.63
C GLY A 58 9.58 13.92 -9.12
N VAL A 59 9.23 13.86 -7.84
CA VAL A 59 8.34 14.84 -7.20
C VAL A 59 9.12 16.11 -6.92
N THR A 60 8.73 17.23 -7.53
CA THR A 60 9.44 18.52 -7.43
C THR A 60 8.61 19.64 -6.81
N GLU A 61 7.34 19.40 -6.55
CA GLU A 61 6.42 20.41 -6.01
C GLU A 61 6.25 20.23 -4.50
N SER A 62 6.34 21.34 -3.75
CA SER A 62 6.07 21.33 -2.31
C SER A 62 4.60 21.01 -2.02
N GLY A 63 4.32 20.27 -0.95
CA GLY A 63 2.95 19.85 -0.63
C GLY A 63 2.86 18.76 0.42
N VAL A 64 1.64 18.34 0.76
CA VAL A 64 1.43 17.22 1.69
C VAL A 64 1.44 15.91 0.93
N TYR A 65 2.32 14.98 1.34
CA TYR A 65 2.48 13.67 0.73
C TYR A 65 2.43 12.56 1.78
N THR A 66 1.97 11.39 1.34
CA THR A 66 1.98 10.18 2.16
C THR A 66 3.33 9.48 2.05
N VAL A 67 4.00 9.26 3.18
CA VAL A 67 5.27 8.52 3.29
C VAL A 67 5.10 7.27 4.16
N TYR A 68 6.05 6.35 4.08
CA TYR A 68 6.03 5.04 4.74
C TYR A 68 7.27 4.81 5.62
N PRO A 69 7.44 5.55 6.73
CA PRO A 69 8.63 5.42 7.57
C PRO A 69 8.77 4.00 8.15
N ARG A 70 9.99 3.44 8.10
CA ARG A 70 10.28 2.15 8.72
C ARG A 70 10.46 2.30 10.23
N SER A 71 9.35 2.43 10.93
CA SER A 71 9.31 2.35 12.39
C SER A 71 9.20 0.88 12.85
N ARG A 72 10.00 0.47 13.85
CA ARG A 72 9.86 -0.86 14.49
C ARG A 72 8.48 -1.05 15.15
N LEU A 73 7.78 0.04 15.46
CA LEU A 73 6.46 0.03 16.11
C LEU A 73 5.31 0.31 15.12
N ALA A 74 5.61 0.82 13.92
CA ALA A 74 4.62 1.31 12.96
C ALA A 74 4.94 0.94 11.50
N SER A 75 5.61 -0.19 11.28
CA SER A 75 6.01 -0.69 9.95
C SER A 75 4.86 -0.87 8.94
N CYS A 76 3.60 -0.80 9.40
CA CYS A 76 2.39 -0.87 8.58
C CYS A 76 1.61 0.45 8.47
N LYS A 77 2.06 1.56 9.08
CA LYS A 77 1.35 2.83 9.03
C LYS A 77 2.05 3.82 8.12
N SER A 78 1.31 4.36 7.16
CA SER A 78 1.70 5.56 6.44
C SER A 78 1.38 6.80 7.27
N VAL A 79 2.09 7.88 6.99
CA VAL A 79 1.83 9.19 7.59
C VAL A 79 1.84 10.25 6.50
N ASP A 80 1.00 11.26 6.65
CA ASP A 80 0.99 12.42 5.75
C ASP A 80 1.92 13.49 6.34
N VAL A 81 2.87 13.95 5.54
CA VAL A 81 3.89 14.94 5.92
C VAL A 81 3.90 16.06 4.89
N TYR A 82 4.26 17.27 5.31
CA TYR A 82 4.52 18.35 4.36
C TYR A 82 5.94 18.20 3.82
N CYS A 83 6.07 17.98 2.51
CA CYS A 83 7.35 17.97 1.84
C CYS A 83 7.65 19.33 1.24
N ASP A 84 8.78 19.92 1.64
CA ASP A 84 9.38 21.05 0.94
C ASP A 84 10.37 20.52 -0.11
N MET A 85 10.02 20.69 -1.38
CA MET A 85 10.79 20.21 -2.54
C MET A 85 11.53 21.34 -3.26
N GLU A 86 11.37 22.59 -2.83
CA GLU A 86 11.83 23.78 -3.54
C GLU A 86 12.96 24.49 -2.80
N THR A 87 12.92 24.48 -1.46
CA THR A 87 13.89 25.16 -0.61
C THR A 87 15.20 24.38 -0.53
N GLU A 88 16.33 25.05 -0.81
CA GLU A 88 17.69 24.51 -0.65
C GLU A 88 17.94 23.17 -1.35
N GLY A 89 17.23 22.91 -2.45
CA GLY A 89 17.34 21.65 -3.21
C GLY A 89 16.36 20.56 -2.81
N GLY A 90 15.44 20.84 -1.86
CA GLY A 90 14.27 20.02 -1.58
C GLY A 90 14.52 18.74 -0.76
N GLY A 91 13.47 17.93 -0.63
CA GLY A 91 13.50 16.65 0.08
C GLY A 91 13.29 16.75 1.60
N TRP A 92 12.81 17.89 2.10
CA TRP A 92 12.60 18.12 3.54
C TRP A 92 11.24 17.62 4.00
N THR A 93 11.19 16.93 5.14
CA THR A 93 9.99 16.43 5.85
C THR A 93 9.60 17.28 7.04
#